data_AF-A0A7S3U4L4-F1
#
_entry.id   AF-A0A7S3U4L4-F1
#
_cell.length_a   1.000
_cell.length_b   1.000
_cell.length_c   1.000
_cell.angle_alpha   90.00
_cell.angle_beta   90.00
_cell.angle_gamma   90.00
#
_symmetry.space_group_name_H-M   'P 1'
#
loop_
_entity.id
_entity.type
_entity.pdbx_description
1 polymer ?
#
loop_
_entity_poly.entity_id
_entity_poly.type
_entity_poly.pdbx_seq_one_letter_code
_entity_poly.pdbx_strand_id
1 'polypeptide(L)'
;GVFFGPAVDDFYPRLQMNKVYNFSNGFVKPANARFEKGQFTINFEADSQIDEAGEDETIPGVRYNFKSIAEVQDLALNTEVDVKAVISDVGDVASLTMKGSGQQRSKRALLLWDASGPEGSSHIEL
;
A
#
# COMPACT_ATOMS: atom_id res chain seq x y z
N GLY A 1 9.97 5.21 6.75
CA GLY A 1 10.46 6.59 6.84
C GLY A 1 9.88 7.42 5.71
N VAL A 2 10.14 8.72 5.72
CA VAL A 2 9.69 9.67 4.70
C VAL A 2 10.89 10.33 4.05
N PHE A 3 10.80 10.56 2.74
CA PHE A 3 11.82 11.19 1.92
C PHE A 3 11.21 12.45 1.29
N PHE A 4 11.97 13.54 1.24
CA PHE A 4 11.54 14.80 0.63
C PHE A 4 12.63 15.39 -0.24
N GLY A 5 12.21 16.18 -1.24
CA GLY A 5 13.14 16.93 -2.09
C GLY A 5 14.21 16.02 -2.73
N PRO A 6 15.51 16.38 -2.65
CA PRO A 6 16.59 15.62 -3.29
C PRO A 6 16.67 14.14 -2.86
N ALA A 7 16.29 13.82 -1.61
CA ALA A 7 16.31 12.44 -1.14
C ALA A 7 15.32 11.54 -1.92
N VAL A 8 14.24 12.11 -2.48
CA VAL A 8 13.34 11.35 -3.34
C VAL A 8 14.02 11.00 -4.65
N ASP A 9 14.69 11.97 -5.27
CA ASP A 9 15.38 11.77 -6.55
C ASP A 9 16.46 10.69 -6.43
N ASP A 10 17.19 10.66 -5.30
CA ASP A 10 18.24 9.69 -5.05
C ASP A 10 17.72 8.29 -4.69
N PHE A 11 16.75 8.18 -3.79
CA PHE A 11 16.37 6.89 -3.19
C PHE A 11 15.16 6.22 -3.83
N TYR A 12 14.24 6.97 -4.45
CA TYR A 12 13.06 6.39 -5.10
C TYR A 12 13.37 5.33 -6.16
N PRO A 13 14.34 5.52 -7.09
CA PRO A 13 14.68 4.48 -8.07
C PRO A 13 15.44 3.29 -7.47
N ARG A 14 16.04 3.45 -6.29
CA ARG A 14 16.88 2.42 -5.63
C ARG A 14 16.06 1.52 -4.71
N LEU A 15 15.07 2.09 -4.01
CA LEU A 15 14.25 1.36 -3.04
C LEU A 15 13.13 0.59 -3.74
N GLN A 16 13.30 -0.72 -3.80
CA GLN A 16 12.34 -1.66 -4.36
C GLN A 16 11.54 -2.38 -3.26
N MET A 17 10.26 -2.64 -3.53
CA MET A 17 9.43 -3.45 -2.64
C MET A 17 10.01 -4.87 -2.47
N ASN A 18 9.79 -5.45 -1.29
CA ASN A 18 10.21 -6.81 -0.93
C ASN A 18 11.74 -7.05 -0.92
N LYS A 19 12.51 -5.98 -0.74
CA LYS A 19 13.97 -6.03 -0.55
C LYS A 19 14.34 -5.55 0.85
N VAL A 20 15.47 -6.03 1.35
CA VAL A 20 16.01 -5.67 2.66
C VAL A 20 17.06 -4.58 2.51
N TYR A 21 17.02 -3.56 3.37
CA TYR A 21 17.98 -2.46 3.34
C TYR A 21 18.44 -2.10 4.75
N ASN A 22 19.69 -1.68 4.84
CA ASN A 22 20.22 -0.99 6.01
C ASN A 22 19.94 0.50 5.86
N PHE A 23 19.34 1.11 6.89
CA PHE A 23 19.07 2.55 6.94
C PHE A 23 19.90 3.19 8.04
N SER A 24 20.60 4.28 7.74
CA SER A 24 21.33 5.06 8.73
C SER A 24 21.34 6.55 8.42
N ASN A 25 21.70 7.36 9.43
CA ASN A 25 21.68 8.82 9.35
C ASN A 25 20.30 9.40 8.97
N GLY A 26 19.24 8.85 9.59
CA GLY A 26 17.88 9.40 9.51
C GLY A 26 17.50 10.18 10.77
N PHE A 27 16.68 11.21 10.62
CA PHE A 27 16.21 12.05 11.73
C PHE A 27 14.85 11.57 12.27
N VAL A 28 14.77 11.27 13.56
CA VAL A 28 13.52 10.82 14.21
C VAL A 28 12.73 12.03 14.71
N LYS A 29 11.44 12.08 14.40
CA LYS A 29 10.51 13.09 14.89
C LYS A 29 9.18 12.48 15.36
N PRO A 30 8.39 13.17 16.19
CA PRO A 30 7.03 12.75 16.49
C PRO A 30 6.20 12.60 15.22
N ALA A 31 5.44 11.50 15.12
CA ALA A 31 4.61 11.21 13.97
C ALA A 31 3.36 12.11 13.93
N ASN A 32 2.91 12.42 12.71
CA ASN A 32 1.62 13.05 12.50
C ASN A 32 0.52 11.99 12.44
N ALA A 33 -0.21 11.83 13.54
CA ALA A 33 -1.28 10.84 13.68
C ALA A 33 -2.39 10.94 12.62
N ARG A 34 -2.49 12.04 11.87
CA ARG A 34 -3.41 12.18 10.73
C ARG A 34 -3.00 11.35 9.51
N PHE A 35 -1.71 11.07 9.34
CA PHE A 35 -1.14 10.44 8.14
C PHE A 35 -0.34 9.18 8.44
N GLU A 36 0.09 8.98 9.68
CA GLU A 36 1.05 7.96 10.07
C GLU A 36 0.49 7.12 11.23
N LYS A 37 0.63 5.80 11.14
CA LYS A 37 0.09 4.86 12.16
C LYS A 37 0.98 4.74 13.43
N GLY A 38 2.23 5.21 13.40
CA GLY A 38 3.21 5.08 14.50
C GLY A 38 3.29 6.31 15.41
N GLN A 39 4.07 6.21 16.51
CA GLN A 39 4.35 7.35 17.41
C GLN A 39 5.47 8.26 16.89
N PHE A 40 6.40 7.69 16.12
CA PHE A 40 7.55 8.38 15.56
C PHE A 40 7.67 8.08 14.07
N THR A 41 8.23 9.04 13.35
CA THR A 41 8.60 8.92 11.95
C THR A 41 10.09 9.23 11.80
N ILE A 42 10.72 8.50 10.88
CA ILE A 42 12.10 8.75 10.46
C ILE A 42 12.06 9.53 9.14
N ASN A 43 12.69 10.69 9.12
CA ASN A 43 12.97 11.50 7.95
C ASN A 43 14.36 11.16 7.41
N PHE A 44 14.45 10.92 6.10
CA PHE A 44 15.72 10.73 5.40
C PHE A 44 15.99 11.92 4.49
N GLU A 45 17.25 12.34 4.49
CA GLU A 45 17.78 13.45 3.70
C GLU A 45 18.79 12.90 2.67
N ALA A 46 19.34 13.75 1.81
CA ALA A 46 20.25 13.33 0.75
C ALA A 46 21.57 12.71 1.28
N ASP A 47 21.96 13.02 2.51
CA ASP A 47 23.15 12.47 3.18
C ASP A 47 22.86 11.21 4.02
N SER A 48 21.61 10.72 4.02
CA SER A 48 21.28 9.43 4.63
C SER A 48 21.98 8.28 3.88
N GLN A 49 22.44 7.26 4.61
CA GLN A 49 23.08 6.10 3.98
C GLN A 49 22.11 4.93 3.98
N ILE A 50 21.77 4.47 2.78
CA ILE A 50 20.78 3.42 2.54
C ILE A 50 21.37 2.45 1.51
N ASP A 51 21.58 1.21 1.95
CA ASP A 51 22.24 0.17 1.15
C ASP A 51 21.41 -1.11 1.18
N GLU A 52 21.26 -1.76 0.03
CA GLU A 52 20.61 -3.08 -0.06
C GLU A 52 21.45 -4.07 0.75
N ALA A 53 20.77 -4.84 1.59
CA ALA A 53 21.38 -5.91 2.39
C ALA A 53 21.05 -7.27 1.76
N GLY A 54 21.76 -8.31 2.21
CA GLY A 54 21.38 -9.69 1.90
C GLY A 54 19.98 -10.02 2.43
N GLU A 55 19.36 -11.04 1.85
CA GLU A 55 18.13 -11.60 2.39
C GLU A 55 18.36 -12.05 3.83
N ASP A 56 17.44 -11.68 4.72
CA ASP A 56 17.48 -12.03 6.13
C ASP A 56 16.14 -12.66 6.50
N GLU A 57 16.14 -13.98 6.71
CA GLU A 57 14.95 -14.77 7.05
C GLU A 57 14.35 -14.38 8.41
N THR A 58 15.09 -13.65 9.25
CA THR A 58 14.58 -13.13 10.52
C THR A 58 13.67 -11.92 10.35
N ILE A 59 13.76 -11.22 9.20
CA ILE A 59 12.90 -10.09 8.90
C ILE A 59 11.56 -10.61 8.38
N PRO A 60 10.45 -10.38 9.09
CA PRO A 60 9.16 -10.90 8.68
C PRO A 60 8.74 -10.21 7.38
N GLY A 61 8.44 -11.00 6.35
CA GLY A 61 7.76 -10.52 5.15
C GLY A 61 6.35 -10.02 5.44
N VAL A 62 5.69 -9.48 4.41
CA VAL A 62 4.30 -9.03 4.53
C VAL A 62 3.42 -10.22 4.91
N ARG A 63 2.71 -10.08 6.04
CA ARG A 63 1.72 -11.06 6.49
C ARG A 63 0.35 -10.56 6.09
N TYR A 64 -0.41 -11.42 5.43
CA TYR A 64 -1.78 -11.14 5.02
C TYR A 64 -2.76 -11.94 5.88
N ASN A 65 -3.88 -11.33 6.22
CA ASN A 65 -5.02 -11.99 6.84
C ASN A 65 -6.19 -12.00 5.84
N PHE A 66 -6.07 -12.84 4.83
CA PHE A 66 -7.02 -12.85 3.72
C PHE A 66 -8.44 -13.20 4.17
N LYS A 67 -9.40 -12.40 3.69
CA LYS A 67 -10.83 -12.67 3.71
C LYS A 67 -11.29 -13.01 2.31
N SER A 68 -12.20 -13.98 2.23
CA SER A 68 -12.91 -14.29 1.00
C SER A 68 -13.92 -13.20 0.67
N ILE A 69 -14.30 -13.07 -0.60
CA ILE A 69 -15.26 -12.06 -1.05
C ILE A 69 -16.62 -12.26 -0.36
N ALA A 70 -17.05 -13.50 -0.15
CA ALA A 70 -18.27 -13.79 0.60
C ALA A 70 -18.20 -13.26 2.05
N GLU A 71 -17.09 -13.48 2.76
CA GLU A 71 -16.92 -12.95 4.12
C GLU A 71 -16.88 -11.42 4.17
N VAL A 72 -16.34 -10.76 3.14
CA VAL A 72 -16.24 -9.28 3.09
C VAL A 72 -17.62 -8.62 3.08
N GLN A 73 -18.63 -9.24 2.49
CA GLN A 73 -20.01 -8.70 2.43
C GLN A 73 -20.65 -8.53 3.81
N ASP A 74 -20.22 -9.33 4.79
CA ASP A 74 -20.74 -9.32 6.15
C ASP A 74 -19.93 -8.40 7.10
N LEU A 75 -18.84 -7.80 6.62
CA LEU A 75 -18.01 -6.91 7.43
C LEU A 75 -18.60 -5.52 7.55
N ALA A 76 -18.32 -4.86 8.67
CA ALA A 76 -18.73 -3.48 8.87
C ALA A 76 -18.08 -2.56 7.83
N LEU A 77 -18.82 -1.53 7.40
CA LEU A 77 -18.31 -0.51 6.50
C LEU A 77 -17.03 0.13 7.08
N ASN A 78 -16.05 0.40 6.22
CA ASN A 78 -14.72 0.93 6.56
C ASN A 78 -13.80 -0.04 7.34
N THR A 79 -14.09 -1.34 7.33
CA THR A 79 -13.14 -2.36 7.82
C THR A 79 -11.98 -2.51 6.83
N GLU A 80 -10.72 -2.43 7.29
CA GLU A 80 -9.55 -2.77 6.48
C GLU A 80 -9.49 -4.30 6.28
N VAL A 81 -9.34 -4.76 5.03
CA VAL A 81 -9.33 -6.18 4.67
C VAL A 81 -8.24 -6.50 3.67
N ASP A 82 -7.65 -7.69 3.78
CA ASP A 82 -6.81 -8.27 2.74
C ASP A 82 -7.66 -9.21 1.90
N VAL A 83 -7.62 -9.10 0.56
CA VAL A 83 -8.34 -9.99 -0.35
C VAL A 83 -7.36 -10.61 -1.35
N LYS A 84 -7.52 -11.90 -1.63
CA LYS A 84 -6.81 -12.61 -2.69
C LYS A 84 -7.84 -13.22 -3.64
N ALA A 85 -7.90 -12.68 -4.85
CA ALA A 85 -8.91 -13.02 -5.85
C ALA A 85 -8.33 -12.94 -7.26
N VAL A 86 -9.04 -13.51 -8.24
CA VAL A 86 -8.73 -13.37 -9.66
C VAL A 86 -9.36 -12.09 -10.18
N ILE A 87 -8.65 -11.34 -11.03
CA ILE A 87 -9.25 -10.23 -11.78
C ILE A 87 -10.05 -10.84 -12.93
N SER A 88 -11.38 -10.71 -12.91
CA SER A 88 -12.26 -11.22 -13.95
C SER A 88 -12.59 -10.17 -15.02
N ASP A 89 -12.52 -8.89 -14.67
CA ASP A 89 -12.68 -7.78 -15.63
C ASP A 89 -11.90 -6.53 -15.22
N VAL A 90 -11.55 -5.70 -16.21
CA VAL A 90 -10.80 -4.46 -16.05
C VAL A 90 -11.47 -3.36 -16.85
N GLY A 91 -12.06 -2.38 -16.14
CA GLY A 91 -12.69 -1.24 -16.78
C GLY A 91 -11.69 -0.23 -17.34
N ASP A 92 -12.20 0.70 -18.14
CA ASP A 92 -11.42 1.83 -18.67
C ASP A 92 -10.97 2.80 -17.57
N VAL A 93 -9.91 3.55 -17.86
CA VAL A 93 -9.45 4.64 -16.97
C VAL A 93 -10.35 5.86 -17.17
N ALA A 94 -11.05 6.24 -16.12
CA ALA A 94 -11.81 7.47 -16.04
C ALA A 94 -11.02 8.56 -15.31
N SER A 95 -11.23 9.80 -15.70
CA SER A 95 -10.71 10.97 -14.98
C SER A 95 -11.82 11.58 -14.10
N LEU A 96 -11.58 11.71 -12.81
CA LEU A 96 -12.49 12.30 -11.82
C LEU A 96 -11.95 13.60 -11.26
N THR A 97 -12.83 14.59 -11.10
CA THR A 97 -12.53 15.83 -10.39
C THR A 97 -13.00 15.73 -8.94
N MET A 98 -12.07 15.85 -7.99
CA MET A 98 -12.38 15.80 -6.56
C MET A 98 -13.14 17.06 -6.14
N LYS A 99 -14.38 16.90 -5.65
CA LYS A 99 -15.27 18.02 -5.28
C LYS A 99 -14.65 19.02 -4.28
N GLY A 100 -13.82 18.54 -3.34
CA GLY A 100 -13.25 19.37 -2.28
C GLY A 100 -11.97 20.13 -2.69
N SER A 101 -11.13 19.56 -3.54
CA SER A 101 -9.82 20.14 -3.91
C SER A 101 -9.74 20.62 -5.35
N GLY A 102 -10.72 20.29 -6.20
CA GLY A 102 -10.66 20.53 -7.65
C GLY A 102 -9.62 19.67 -8.38
N GLN A 103 -8.88 18.81 -7.67
CA GLN A 103 -7.81 18.00 -8.24
C GLN A 103 -8.38 16.90 -9.13
N GLN A 104 -7.77 16.73 -10.31
CA GLN A 104 -8.08 15.64 -11.23
C GLN A 104 -7.33 14.36 -10.82
N ARG A 105 -8.03 13.23 -10.73
CA ARG A 105 -7.48 11.91 -10.40
C ARG A 105 -7.98 10.87 -11.37
N SER A 106 -7.11 9.93 -11.73
CA SER A 106 -7.50 8.76 -12.51
C SER A 106 -8.18 7.74 -11.59
N LYS A 107 -9.27 7.14 -12.05
CA LYS A 107 -9.93 5.97 -11.44
C LYS A 107 -10.04 4.88 -12.50
N ARG A 108 -9.87 3.65 -12.07
CA ARG A 108 -10.16 2.45 -12.84
C ARG A 108 -10.97 1.51 -11.96
N ALA A 109 -12.01 0.92 -12.52
CA ALA A 109 -12.78 -0.13 -11.84
C ALA A 109 -12.17 -1.51 -12.14
N LEU A 110 -12.02 -2.35 -11.12
CA LEU A 110 -11.59 -3.75 -11.27
C LEU A 110 -12.66 -4.69 -10.74
N LEU A 111 -13.04 -5.70 -11.51
CA LEU A 111 -13.91 -6.77 -11.02
C LEU A 111 -13.03 -7.92 -10.53
N LEU A 112 -13.16 -8.24 -9.25
CA LEU A 112 -12.51 -9.38 -8.63
C LEU A 112 -13.48 -10.55 -8.49
N TRP A 113 -12.97 -11.77 -8.61
CA TRP A 113 -13.69 -13.02 -8.47
C TRP A 113 -12.96 -14.01 -7.55
N ASP A 114 -13.73 -14.72 -6.72
CA ASP A 114 -13.27 -15.91 -6.01
C ASP A 114 -14.36 -16.99 -5.94
N ALA A 115 -13.99 -18.18 -5.45
CA ALA A 115 -14.87 -19.33 -5.38
C ALA A 115 -15.71 -19.42 -4.08
N SER A 116 -15.79 -18.36 -3.29
CA SER A 116 -16.34 -18.42 -1.92
C SER A 116 -17.87 -18.35 -1.83
N GLY A 117 -18.54 -17.85 -2.86
CA GLY A 117 -19.98 -17.62 -2.83
C GLY A 117 -20.87 -18.81 -3.18
N PRO A 118 -22.20 -18.57 -3.21
CA PRO A 118 -23.16 -19.54 -3.73
C PRO A 118 -22.78 -20.00 -5.13
N GLU A 119 -22.95 -21.30 -5.40
CA GLU A 119 -22.53 -21.94 -6.66
C GLU A 119 -21.01 -21.88 -6.95
N GLY A 120 -20.20 -21.55 -5.93
CA GLY A 120 -18.74 -21.45 -6.07
C GLY A 120 -18.30 -20.18 -6.78
N SER A 121 -19.06 -19.08 -6.65
CA SER A 121 -18.78 -17.82 -7.33
C SER A 121 -19.13 -16.61 -6.47
N SER A 122 -18.20 -15.67 -6.34
CA SER A 122 -18.41 -14.36 -5.69
C SER A 122 -17.61 -13.29 -6.40
N HIS A 123 -18.15 -12.06 -6.41
CA HIS A 123 -17.56 -10.94 -7.11
C HIS A 123 -17.58 -9.66 -6.26
N ILE A 124 -16.58 -8.80 -6.43
CA ILE A 124 -16.55 -7.44 -5.87
C ILE A 124 -15.87 -6.48 -6.84
N GLU A 125 -16.40 -5.25 -6.94
CA GLU A 125 -15.79 -4.16 -7.72
C GLU A 125 -14.93 -3.28 -6.81
N LEU A 126 -13.71 -2.95 -7.26
CA LEU A 126 -12.80 -1.99 -6.63
C LEU A 126 -12.65 -0.73 -7.48
#